data_AF-A0A1E5QA40-F1
#
_entry.id   AF-A0A1E5QA40-F1
#
_cell.length_a   1.000
_cell.length_b   1.000
_cell.length_c   1.000
_cell.angle_alpha   90.00
_cell.angle_beta   90.00
_cell.angle_gamma   90.00
#
_symmetry.space_group_name_H-M   'P 1'
#
loop_
_entity.id
_entity.type
_entity.pdbx_description
1 polymer ?
#
loop_
_entity_poly.entity_id
_entity_poly.type
_entity_poly.pdbx_seq_one_letter_code
_entity_poly.pdbx_strand_id
1 'polypeptide(L)'
;MEETGLMRPEFWQQNANKENDYAELGLAELSKGNNVQAQGHFERALKSNPDDTYALYGMALMYQNNGQPVRARAYYEAILNMQPRPTEELMVWADKQTFPIVDLAGVNIHLLENGSAAPVEEAKPMSMYNGGPSGGAKTPRTMALQQPQSITSLMSPSVSSARSGAMSNDMDSEPMFQDADLNIVARFKTLRGLLDQGLITQEEFLMRRKANLGALLPMVSPPAATGLDRPVPALDQISARLNAIGRALEMRALSPAQHTAERSMILDALMPANPTSVSNPVPPPQGLMAAADAVRRLEMLKAADLITSDEYTKERAAIEGSMQPTAPKAAGAGEMKPLGGTSGGATKSAMSGFQPALHLASFRQQKAAERGWAELSKRFPSQLGGLEHRVERVDLGNSKGVFYRLKAGPLPDNAAAKDMCGQLKAKRQYCEPTTINFG
;
A
#
# COMPACT_ATOMS: atom_id res chain seq x y z
N MET A 1 -39.21 25.42 31.63
CA MET A 1 -38.30 24.83 30.62
C MET A 1 -36.91 25.02 31.18
N GLU A 2 -36.41 24.02 31.92
CA GLU A 2 -35.06 24.04 32.46
C GLU A 2 -34.09 23.75 31.32
N GLU A 3 -33.24 24.73 30.99
CA GLU A 3 -32.08 24.52 30.13
C GLU A 3 -31.17 23.48 30.79
N THR A 4 -31.16 22.29 30.21
CA THR A 4 -30.22 21.22 30.51
C THR A 4 -28.78 21.76 30.51
N GLY A 5 -28.08 21.59 31.63
CA GLY A 5 -26.73 22.14 31.88
C GLY A 5 -25.60 21.65 30.97
N LEU A 6 -25.89 20.94 29.88
CA LEU A 6 -24.91 20.42 28.92
C LEU A 6 -24.17 21.51 28.12
N MET A 7 -24.75 22.71 28.01
CA MET A 7 -24.18 23.80 27.21
C MET A 7 -23.39 24.82 28.03
N ARG A 8 -23.22 24.60 29.34
CA ARG A 8 -22.38 25.46 30.18
C ARG A 8 -20.91 25.05 30.03
N PRO A 9 -19.98 25.99 29.82
CA PRO A 9 -18.54 25.68 29.75
C PRO A 9 -18.04 24.90 30.98
N GLU A 10 -18.62 25.18 32.14
CA GLU A 10 -18.34 24.54 33.43
C GLU A 10 -18.64 23.02 33.43
N PHE A 11 -19.59 22.56 32.61
CA PHE A 11 -19.95 21.14 32.48
C PHE A 11 -18.83 20.32 31.82
N TRP A 12 -18.16 20.89 30.82
CA TRP A 12 -17.01 20.28 30.15
C TRP A 12 -15.72 20.43 30.95
N GLN A 13 -15.65 21.38 31.87
CA GLN A 13 -14.50 21.59 32.76
C GLN A 13 -14.45 20.66 33.98
N GLN A 14 -15.53 19.95 34.31
CA GLN A 14 -15.56 19.09 35.50
C GLN A 14 -15.01 17.68 35.30
N ASN A 15 -14.86 17.20 34.06
CA ASN A 15 -14.43 15.83 33.75
C ASN A 15 -13.16 15.72 32.87
N ALA A 16 -12.53 16.84 32.51
CA ALA A 16 -11.21 16.82 31.91
C ALA A 16 -10.16 17.01 33.02
N ASN A 17 -9.15 16.14 33.08
CA ASN A 17 -8.00 16.32 33.96
C ASN A 17 -7.45 17.74 33.77
N LYS A 18 -7.49 18.54 34.84
CA LYS A 18 -7.08 19.96 34.90
C LYS A 18 -5.63 20.27 34.48
N GLU A 19 -4.83 19.26 34.14
CA GLU A 19 -3.41 19.43 33.88
C GLU A 19 -3.07 19.77 32.42
N ASN A 20 -4.02 19.74 31.48
CA ASN A 20 -3.71 19.88 30.05
C ASN A 20 -4.45 20.98 29.24
N ASP A 21 -4.91 22.04 29.93
CA ASP A 21 -5.74 23.08 29.30
C ASP A 21 -5.04 23.83 28.15
N TYR A 22 -3.72 24.04 28.22
CA TYR A 22 -3.00 24.82 27.20
C TYR A 22 -2.72 24.04 25.91
N ALA A 23 -2.42 22.74 25.98
CA ALA A 23 -2.16 21.93 24.79
C ALA A 23 -3.44 21.75 23.96
N GLU A 24 -4.57 21.49 24.62
CA GLU A 24 -5.89 21.37 23.99
C GLU A 24 -6.32 22.67 23.31
N LEU A 25 -6.09 23.83 23.96
CA LEU A 25 -6.29 25.14 23.34
C LEU A 25 -5.39 25.34 22.11
N GLY A 26 -4.13 24.88 22.18
CA GLY A 26 -3.21 24.92 21.05
C GLY A 26 -3.69 24.09 19.86
N LEU A 27 -4.17 22.87 20.09
CA LEU A 27 -4.74 22.00 19.05
C LEU A 27 -6.02 22.59 18.46
N ALA A 28 -6.87 23.20 19.29
CA ALA A 28 -8.08 23.88 18.85
C ALA A 28 -7.75 25.10 17.96
N GLU A 29 -6.72 25.89 18.28
CA GLU A 29 -6.28 27.00 17.43
C GLU A 29 -5.59 26.52 16.15
N LEU A 30 -4.83 25.43 16.21
CA LEU A 30 -4.19 24.82 15.04
C LEU A 30 -5.24 24.32 14.03
N SER A 31 -6.32 23.68 14.50
CA SER A 31 -7.43 23.23 13.64
C SER A 31 -8.19 24.38 12.96
N LYS A 32 -8.16 25.59 13.54
CA LYS A 32 -8.69 26.81 12.93
C LYS A 32 -7.71 27.47 11.94
N GLY A 33 -6.48 26.98 11.84
CA GLY A 33 -5.40 27.58 11.05
C GLY A 33 -4.68 28.76 11.74
N ASN A 34 -4.94 29.02 13.01
CA ASN A 34 -4.36 30.13 13.76
C ASN A 34 -2.97 29.77 14.33
N ASN A 35 -2.00 29.55 13.45
CA ASN A 35 -0.66 29.03 13.80
C ASN A 35 0.05 29.82 14.91
N VAL A 36 -0.05 31.16 14.91
CA VAL A 36 0.62 32.02 15.91
C VAL A 36 0.02 31.83 17.31
N GLN A 37 -1.31 31.73 17.40
CA GLN A 37 -1.97 31.50 18.68
C GLN A 37 -1.73 30.07 19.17
N ALA A 38 -1.82 29.09 18.26
CA ALA A 38 -1.50 27.69 18.54
C ALA A 38 -0.09 27.54 19.13
N GLN A 39 0.92 28.16 18.50
CA GLN A 39 2.29 28.15 19.00
C GLN A 39 2.39 28.74 20.41
N GLY A 40 1.78 29.90 20.66
CA GLY A 40 1.79 30.53 21.98
C GLY A 40 1.13 29.68 23.06
N HIS A 41 0.13 28.88 22.72
CA HIS A 41 -0.50 27.92 23.62
C HIS A 41 0.41 26.70 23.90
N PHE A 42 1.01 26.12 22.86
CA PHE A 42 1.96 25.00 23.04
C PHE A 42 3.19 25.40 23.84
N GLU A 43 3.76 26.59 23.61
CA GLU A 43 4.92 27.08 24.37
C GLU A 43 4.59 27.24 25.86
N ARG A 44 3.36 27.67 26.19
CA ARG A 44 2.91 27.74 27.60
C ARG A 44 2.75 26.35 28.20
N ALA A 45 2.17 25.41 27.46
CA ALA A 45 2.01 24.02 27.87
C ALA A 45 3.38 23.36 28.16
N LEU A 46 4.34 23.50 27.23
CA LEU A 46 5.69 22.97 27.38
C LEU A 46 6.50 23.67 28.46
N LYS A 47 6.19 24.93 28.76
CA LYS A 47 6.81 25.65 29.88
C LYS A 47 6.33 25.12 31.23
N SER A 48 5.08 24.71 31.35
CA SER A 48 4.54 24.09 32.56
C SER A 48 4.91 22.62 32.68
N ASN A 49 4.87 21.87 31.58
CA ASN A 49 5.21 20.46 31.49
C ASN A 49 6.02 20.22 30.21
N PRO A 50 7.37 20.11 30.31
CA PRO A 50 8.23 19.85 29.15
C PRO A 50 7.91 18.53 28.42
N ASP A 51 7.30 17.58 29.12
CA ASP A 51 6.98 16.24 28.63
C ASP A 51 5.52 16.11 28.16
N ASP A 52 4.82 17.24 27.98
CA ASP A 52 3.44 17.27 27.49
C ASP A 52 3.36 16.77 26.04
N THR A 53 2.91 15.53 25.89
CA THR A 53 2.84 14.83 24.61
C THR A 53 1.86 15.46 23.63
N TYR A 54 0.79 16.10 24.10
CA TYR A 54 -0.17 16.82 23.26
C TYR A 54 0.46 18.10 22.70
N ALA A 55 1.19 18.84 23.54
CA ALA A 55 1.87 20.06 23.11
C ALA A 55 3.05 19.76 22.17
N LEU A 56 3.83 18.71 22.45
CA LEU A 56 4.90 18.25 21.55
C LEU A 56 4.34 17.80 20.20
N TYR A 57 3.23 17.05 20.20
CA TYR A 57 2.59 16.59 18.97
C TYR A 57 2.04 17.76 18.15
N GLY A 58 1.40 18.73 18.81
CA GLY A 58 0.92 19.97 18.19
C GLY A 58 2.03 20.81 17.56
N MET A 59 3.18 20.95 18.24
CA MET A 59 4.37 21.62 17.69
C MET A 59 4.93 20.88 16.49
N ALA A 60 4.97 19.54 16.53
CA ALA A 60 5.43 18.71 15.44
C ALA A 60 4.57 18.91 14.17
N LEU A 61 3.24 18.84 14.31
CA LEU A 61 2.30 19.10 13.21
C LEU A 61 2.43 20.52 12.64
N MET A 62 2.57 21.51 13.52
CA MET A 62 2.75 22.90 13.09
C MET A 62 4.02 23.08 12.24
N TYR A 63 5.15 22.51 12.67
CA TYR A 63 6.39 22.58 11.89
C TYR A 63 6.33 21.76 10.60
N GLN A 64 5.63 20.63 10.61
CA GLN A 64 5.39 19.81 9.42
C GLN A 64 4.58 20.58 8.36
N ASN A 65 3.47 21.20 8.77
CA ASN A 65 2.61 21.99 7.88
C ASN A 65 3.33 23.24 7.31
N ASN A 66 4.27 23.80 8.07
CA ASN A 66 5.08 24.94 7.65
C ASN A 66 6.34 24.55 6.85
N GLY A 67 6.46 23.30 6.40
CA GLY A 67 7.59 22.85 5.57
C GLY A 67 8.94 22.82 6.31
N GLN A 68 8.93 22.65 7.64
CA GLN A 68 10.12 22.56 8.49
C GLN A 68 10.29 21.13 9.04
N PRO A 69 10.57 20.13 8.19
CA PRO A 69 10.55 18.71 8.56
C PRO A 69 11.59 18.35 9.62
N VAL A 70 12.75 19.01 9.62
CA VAL A 70 13.81 18.78 10.62
C VAL A 70 13.34 19.14 12.03
N ARG A 71 12.62 20.27 12.16
CA ARG A 71 12.07 20.68 13.46
C ARG A 71 10.92 19.78 13.87
N ALA A 72 10.02 19.45 12.94
CA ALA A 72 8.91 18.54 13.19
C ALA A 72 9.39 17.17 13.70
N ARG A 73 10.43 16.61 13.07
CA ARG A 73 11.05 15.35 13.46
C ARG A 73 11.51 15.37 14.92
N ALA A 74 12.21 16.42 15.36
CA ALA A 74 12.73 16.51 16.72
C ALA A 74 11.61 16.40 17.78
N TYR A 75 10.44 16.99 17.52
CA TYR A 75 9.29 16.88 18.41
C TYR A 75 8.64 15.48 18.40
N TYR A 76 8.55 14.84 17.24
CA TYR A 76 8.05 13.45 17.17
C TYR A 76 9.00 12.46 17.87
N GLU A 77 10.31 12.62 17.70
CA GLU A 77 11.31 11.79 18.38
C GLU A 77 11.24 11.95 19.90
N ALA A 78 11.00 13.17 20.40
CA ALA A 78 10.79 13.41 21.83
C ALA A 78 9.62 12.56 22.37
N ILE A 79 8.48 12.53 21.67
CA ILE A 79 7.31 11.70 22.03
C ILE A 79 7.67 10.22 22.04
N LEU A 80 8.35 9.72 21.01
CA LEU A 80 8.71 8.31 20.90
C LEU A 80 9.68 7.87 22.01
N ASN A 81 10.61 8.75 22.40
CA ASN A 81 11.58 8.47 23.45
C ASN A 81 10.94 8.42 24.85
N MET A 82 9.84 9.15 25.07
CA MET A 82 9.14 9.16 26.36
C MET A 82 8.23 7.95 26.55
N GLN A 83 7.87 7.22 25.48
CA GLN A 83 6.94 6.08 25.50
C GLN A 83 5.68 6.37 26.34
N PRO A 84 4.85 7.34 25.91
CA PRO A 84 3.68 7.73 26.69
C PRO A 84 2.71 6.57 26.88
N ARG A 85 1.94 6.65 27.98
CA ARG A 85 0.98 5.61 28.32
C ARG A 85 -0.09 5.50 27.22
N PRO A 86 -0.64 4.31 26.97
CA PRO A 86 -1.71 4.13 25.97
C PRO A 86 -2.95 5.01 26.17
N THR A 87 -3.13 5.60 27.36
CA THR A 87 -4.23 6.51 27.69
C THR A 87 -4.08 7.91 27.09
N GLU A 88 -2.90 8.27 26.60
CA GLU A 88 -2.67 9.54 25.90
C GLU A 88 -3.06 9.37 24.42
N GLU A 89 -4.37 9.48 24.18
CA GLU A 89 -5.00 9.32 22.87
C GLU A 89 -5.42 10.67 22.27
N LEU A 90 -5.41 10.76 20.94
CA LEU A 90 -5.93 11.89 20.18
C LEU A 90 -6.98 11.40 19.19
N MET A 91 -8.09 12.15 19.06
CA MET A 91 -9.10 11.89 18.05
C MET A 91 -8.66 12.44 16.70
N VAL A 92 -8.61 11.59 15.68
CA VAL A 92 -8.40 11.99 14.29
C VAL A 92 -9.76 12.26 13.65
N TRP A 93 -10.03 13.51 13.25
CA TRP A 93 -11.37 13.91 12.77
C TRP A 93 -11.79 13.27 11.44
N ALA A 94 -10.84 12.80 10.62
CA ALA A 94 -11.10 12.22 9.30
C ALA A 94 -11.96 10.94 9.37
N ASP A 95 -11.76 10.13 10.40
CA ASP A 95 -12.48 8.87 10.63
C ASP A 95 -13.15 8.78 12.01
N LYS A 96 -13.01 9.83 12.84
CA LYS A 96 -13.52 9.92 14.22
C LYS A 96 -13.02 8.79 15.11
N GLN A 97 -11.84 8.25 14.81
CA GLN A 97 -11.18 7.25 15.65
C GLN A 97 -10.19 7.91 16.60
N THR A 98 -9.98 7.29 17.76
CA THR A 98 -8.94 7.70 18.71
C THR A 98 -7.73 6.81 18.52
N PHE A 99 -6.55 7.42 18.52
CA PHE A 99 -5.28 6.72 18.39
C PHE A 99 -4.31 7.17 19.49
N PRO A 100 -3.46 6.28 20.01
CA PRO A 100 -2.37 6.68 20.90
C PRO A 100 -1.45 7.69 20.21
N ILE A 101 -1.05 8.74 20.94
CA ILE A 101 -0.19 9.81 20.40
C ILE A 101 1.17 9.27 19.92
N VAL A 102 1.70 8.25 20.58
CA VAL A 102 2.94 7.56 20.17
C VAL A 102 2.82 6.94 18.77
N ASP A 103 1.66 6.36 18.45
CA ASP A 103 1.42 5.75 17.13
C ASP A 103 1.29 6.84 16.06
N LEU A 104 0.62 7.95 16.39
CA LEU A 104 0.49 9.11 15.49
C LEU A 104 1.84 9.78 15.22
N ALA A 105 2.70 9.90 16.22
CA ALA A 105 4.07 10.41 16.07
C ALA A 105 4.91 9.48 15.18
N GLY A 106 4.79 8.15 15.38
CA GLY A 106 5.46 7.14 14.56
C GLY A 106 5.02 7.15 13.10
N VAL A 107 3.73 7.37 12.82
CA VAL A 107 3.26 7.53 11.43
C VAL A 107 3.81 8.80 10.79
N ASN A 108 3.74 9.94 11.50
CA ASN A 108 4.17 11.21 10.94
C ASN A 108 5.69 11.31 10.72
N ILE A 109 6.52 10.69 11.57
CA ILE A 109 7.98 10.69 11.33
C ILE A 109 8.34 9.94 10.04
N HIS A 110 7.67 8.82 9.74
CA HIS A 110 7.85 8.09 8.49
C HIS A 110 7.34 8.88 7.27
N LEU A 111 6.26 9.66 7.43
CA LEU A 111 5.78 10.58 6.39
C LEU A 111 6.78 11.70 6.08
N LEU A 112 7.47 12.23 7.11
CA LEU A 112 8.55 13.20 6.94
C LEU A 112 9.77 12.62 6.23
N GLU A 113 10.09 11.35 6.46
CA GLU A 113 11.18 10.63 5.79
C GLU A 113 10.88 10.36 4.32
N ASN A 114 9.62 10.05 4.01
CA ASN A 114 9.16 9.70 2.66
C ASN A 114 8.69 10.92 1.84
N GLY A 115 8.94 12.14 2.31
CA GLY A 115 8.63 13.39 1.58
C GLY A 115 7.14 13.69 1.38
N SER A 116 6.24 13.02 2.11
CA SER A 116 4.79 13.18 1.97
C SER A 116 4.21 13.82 3.23
N ALA A 117 3.96 15.14 3.20
CA ALA A 117 3.16 15.78 4.24
C ALA A 117 1.75 15.16 4.26
N ALA A 118 1.28 14.68 5.42
CA ALA A 118 -0.10 14.23 5.58
C ALA A 118 -1.08 15.35 5.17
N PRO A 119 -2.19 15.03 4.47
CA PRO A 119 -3.25 16.01 4.24
C PRO A 119 -4.03 16.18 5.54
N VAL A 120 -3.75 17.25 6.29
CA VAL A 120 -4.77 17.81 7.17
C VAL A 120 -5.66 18.63 6.24
N GLU A 121 -6.87 18.13 6.01
CA GLU A 121 -7.89 18.83 5.22
C GLU A 121 -8.00 20.28 5.70
N GLU A 122 -7.77 21.24 4.80
CA GLU A 122 -8.15 22.64 5.02
C GLU A 122 -9.64 22.65 5.37
N ALA A 123 -9.96 22.92 6.63
CA ALA A 123 -11.32 23.15 7.07
C ALA A 123 -11.88 24.34 6.28
N LYS A 124 -12.64 24.04 5.22
CA LYS A 124 -13.45 25.05 4.54
C LYS A 124 -14.30 25.74 5.60
N PRO A 125 -14.30 27.08 5.67
CA PRO A 125 -15.10 27.78 6.66
C PRO A 125 -16.56 27.40 6.46
N MET A 126 -17.15 26.87 7.52
CA MET A 126 -18.57 26.51 7.60
C MET A 126 -19.36 27.82 7.44
N SER A 127 -19.82 28.10 6.22
CA SER A 127 -20.68 29.24 5.91
C SER A 127 -22.01 29.04 6.64
N MET A 128 -22.20 29.78 7.74
CA MET A 128 -23.50 29.86 8.38
C MET A 128 -24.49 30.54 7.45
N TYR A 129 -25.59 29.82 7.25
CA TYR A 129 -26.88 30.28 6.77
C TYR A 129 -27.20 31.70 7.29
N ASN A 130 -27.38 32.68 6.41
CA ASN A 130 -28.23 33.81 6.71
C ASN A 130 -29.02 34.21 5.46
N GLY A 131 -30.34 34.35 5.64
CA GLY A 131 -31.32 34.59 4.59
C GLY A 131 -31.16 35.95 3.88
N GLY A 132 -31.63 36.01 2.63
CA GLY A 132 -31.50 37.14 1.70
C GLY A 132 -32.38 38.37 2.00
N PRO A 133 -32.83 39.17 1.00
CA PRO A 133 -32.52 39.13 -0.44
C PRO A 133 -32.11 40.50 -1.06
N SER A 134 -31.84 40.46 -2.37
CA SER A 134 -31.92 41.55 -3.38
C SER A 134 -30.63 42.20 -3.88
N GLY A 135 -30.57 42.33 -5.21
CA GLY A 135 -30.15 43.59 -5.86
C GLY A 135 -28.77 43.66 -6.50
N GLY A 136 -28.70 43.37 -7.81
CA GLY A 136 -28.10 44.29 -8.79
C GLY A 136 -26.58 44.57 -8.82
N ALA A 137 -25.93 43.98 -9.82
CA ALA A 137 -25.14 44.68 -10.86
C ALA A 137 -23.82 45.44 -10.54
N LYS A 138 -22.82 45.15 -11.39
CA LYS A 138 -21.72 45.99 -11.93
C LYS A 138 -20.40 46.12 -11.14
N THR A 139 -19.32 45.71 -11.82
CA THR A 139 -17.93 46.22 -11.72
C THR A 139 -17.85 47.74 -11.89
N PRO A 140 -16.84 48.46 -11.34
CA PRO A 140 -15.61 48.69 -12.13
C PRO A 140 -14.28 48.88 -11.34
N ARG A 141 -13.23 49.05 -12.17
CA ARG A 141 -11.79 49.29 -12.03
C ARG A 141 -11.27 50.38 -11.06
N THR A 142 -10.02 50.13 -10.63
CA THR A 142 -8.82 51.00 -10.44
C THR A 142 -8.76 52.06 -9.33
N MET A 143 -7.64 52.07 -8.60
CA MET A 143 -6.68 53.19 -8.49
C MET A 143 -5.40 52.73 -7.76
N ALA A 144 -4.27 53.26 -8.20
CA ALA A 144 -2.90 53.02 -7.72
C ALA A 144 -2.44 54.10 -6.73
N LEU A 145 -1.39 53.82 -5.93
CA LEU A 145 -0.41 54.78 -5.37
C LEU A 145 0.80 53.97 -4.86
N GLN A 146 1.92 53.93 -5.60
CA GLN A 146 3.10 54.82 -5.54
C GLN A 146 4.12 54.48 -4.43
N GLN A 147 5.30 54.03 -4.88
CA GLN A 147 6.58 53.99 -4.14
C GLN A 147 7.14 55.41 -3.94
N PRO A 148 8.22 55.52 -3.14
CA PRO A 148 9.45 56.00 -3.75
C PRO A 148 10.69 55.14 -3.42
N GLN A 149 11.63 55.23 -4.36
CA GLN A 149 12.88 54.50 -4.47
C GLN A 149 14.02 55.15 -3.67
N SER A 150 15.06 54.37 -3.35
CA SER A 150 16.44 54.84 -3.48
C SER A 150 17.41 53.69 -3.77
N ILE A 151 18.20 53.98 -4.78
CA ILE A 151 19.22 53.25 -5.55
C ILE A 151 20.54 53.07 -4.80
N THR A 152 21.16 51.89 -4.90
CA THR A 152 22.60 51.80 -5.23
C THR A 152 22.89 50.44 -5.86
N SER A 153 23.30 50.51 -7.13
CA SER A 153 23.74 49.40 -7.98
C SER A 153 25.18 49.03 -7.63
N LEU A 154 25.52 47.75 -7.60
CA LEU A 154 26.83 47.23 -8.04
C LEU A 154 26.72 45.74 -8.41
N MET A 155 26.71 45.51 -9.72
CA MET A 155 27.36 44.41 -10.45
C MET A 155 27.00 42.94 -10.15
N SER A 156 26.28 42.34 -11.11
CA SER A 156 26.43 40.91 -11.46
C SER A 156 27.82 40.65 -12.07
N PRO A 157 28.28 39.39 -12.07
CA PRO A 157 28.11 38.66 -13.33
C PRO A 157 27.62 37.22 -13.14
N SER A 158 26.78 36.83 -14.09
CA SER A 158 26.47 35.43 -14.39
C SER A 158 27.74 34.72 -14.89
N VAL A 159 28.00 33.50 -14.39
CA VAL A 159 28.91 32.57 -15.03
C VAL A 159 28.27 31.19 -15.07
N SER A 160 27.88 30.76 -16.27
CA SER A 160 27.75 29.36 -16.62
C SER A 160 29.14 28.81 -16.92
N SER A 161 29.55 27.70 -16.30
CA SER A 161 30.27 26.59 -16.98
C SER A 161 30.65 25.48 -16.00
N ALA A 162 30.18 24.28 -16.33
CA ALA A 162 30.84 22.96 -16.30
C ALA A 162 32.01 22.61 -15.35
N ARG A 163 31.97 21.31 -14.99
CA ARG A 163 33.08 20.38 -14.66
C ARG A 163 33.68 20.57 -13.25
N SER A 164 34.02 19.53 -12.48
CA SER A 164 34.46 18.16 -12.76
C SER A 164 34.27 17.31 -11.50
N GLY A 165 34.30 15.99 -11.64
CA GLY A 165 34.14 15.05 -10.53
C GLY A 165 35.14 15.19 -9.40
N ALA A 166 34.65 14.91 -8.20
CA ALA A 166 35.42 14.36 -7.11
C ALA A 166 34.69 13.08 -6.68
N MET A 167 35.40 11.96 -6.74
CA MET A 167 34.94 10.69 -6.19
C MET A 167 34.87 10.85 -4.66
N SER A 168 33.67 10.82 -4.11
CA SER A 168 33.43 10.35 -2.75
C SER A 168 32.72 9.00 -2.87
N ASN A 169 33.45 7.95 -2.53
CA ASN A 169 32.91 6.63 -2.28
C ASN A 169 32.03 6.73 -1.04
N ASP A 170 30.76 7.00 -1.22
CA ASP A 170 29.73 6.60 -0.27
C ASP A 170 28.93 5.49 -0.93
N MET A 171 29.31 4.26 -0.59
CA MET A 171 28.46 3.08 -0.76
C MET A 171 27.31 3.20 0.24
N ASP A 172 26.37 4.09 -0.06
CA ASP A 172 25.06 4.03 0.55
C ASP A 172 24.20 3.12 -0.32
N SER A 173 23.83 1.99 0.26
CA SER A 173 22.86 1.05 -0.29
C SER A 173 21.60 1.82 -0.71
N GLU A 174 21.39 2.00 -2.01
CA GLU A 174 20.10 2.44 -2.54
C GLU A 174 18.99 1.56 -1.95
N PRO A 175 17.81 2.12 -1.62
CA PRO A 175 16.69 1.31 -1.23
C PRO A 175 16.41 0.33 -2.36
N MET A 176 16.55 -0.95 -2.03
CA MET A 176 16.48 -2.11 -2.92
C MET A 176 15.16 -2.23 -3.72
N PHE A 177 14.21 -1.36 -3.42
CA PHE A 177 12.98 -1.09 -4.17
C PHE A 177 12.81 0.42 -4.30
N GLN A 178 12.55 0.88 -5.52
CA GLN A 178 11.96 2.20 -5.73
C GLN A 178 10.50 2.16 -5.24
N ASP A 179 9.96 3.30 -4.80
CA ASP A 179 8.55 3.39 -4.35
C ASP A 179 7.56 2.85 -5.39
N ALA A 180 7.87 3.05 -6.68
CA ALA A 180 7.12 2.49 -7.80
C ALA A 180 7.05 0.95 -7.77
N ASP A 181 8.14 0.27 -7.45
CA ASP A 181 8.18 -1.19 -7.40
C ASP A 181 7.40 -1.73 -6.18
N LEU A 182 7.43 -1.03 -5.04
CA LEU A 182 6.62 -1.38 -3.88
C LEU A 182 5.13 -1.29 -4.21
N ASN A 183 4.72 -0.26 -4.94
CA ASN A 183 3.33 -0.07 -5.38
C ASN A 183 2.90 -1.15 -6.37
N ILE A 184 3.74 -1.52 -7.33
CA ILE A 184 3.48 -2.63 -8.26
C ILE A 184 3.30 -3.93 -7.45
N VAL A 185 4.24 -4.26 -6.57
CA VAL A 185 4.17 -5.46 -5.72
C VAL A 185 2.88 -5.46 -4.88
N ALA A 186 2.52 -4.31 -4.28
CA ALA A 186 1.29 -4.18 -3.51
C ALA A 186 0.05 -4.47 -4.36
N ARG A 187 -0.02 -4.02 -5.62
CA ARG A 187 -1.14 -4.32 -6.54
C ARG A 187 -1.26 -5.81 -6.84
N PHE A 188 -0.16 -6.50 -7.13
CA PHE A 188 -0.18 -7.97 -7.36
C PHE A 188 -0.59 -8.74 -6.10
N LYS A 189 -0.08 -8.35 -4.93
CA LYS A 189 -0.48 -8.92 -3.63
C LYS A 189 -1.96 -8.70 -3.34
N THR A 190 -2.46 -7.48 -3.58
CA THR A 190 -3.87 -7.15 -3.41
C THR A 190 -4.74 -7.97 -4.35
N LEU A 191 -4.38 -8.08 -5.64
CA LEU A 191 -5.14 -8.89 -6.60
C LEU A 191 -5.21 -10.36 -6.16
N ARG A 192 -4.09 -10.93 -5.70
CA ARG A 192 -4.06 -12.30 -5.12
C ARG A 192 -4.93 -12.39 -3.85
N GLY A 193 -4.87 -11.40 -2.97
CA GLY A 193 -5.68 -11.33 -1.76
C GLY A 193 -7.19 -11.32 -2.06
N LEU A 194 -7.61 -10.59 -3.10
CA LEU A 194 -9.01 -10.58 -3.55
C LEU A 194 -9.45 -11.95 -4.08
N LEU A 195 -8.57 -12.66 -4.77
CA LEU A 195 -8.83 -14.03 -5.24
C LEU A 195 -8.97 -15.00 -4.07
N ASP A 196 -8.04 -14.93 -3.11
CA ASP A 196 -8.07 -15.75 -1.90
C ASP A 196 -9.34 -15.49 -1.06
N GLN A 197 -9.84 -14.25 -1.04
CA GLN A 197 -11.12 -13.90 -0.39
C GLN A 197 -12.35 -14.26 -1.24
N GLY A 198 -12.17 -14.78 -2.47
CA GLY A 198 -13.26 -15.14 -3.37
C GLY A 198 -14.03 -13.94 -3.95
N LEU A 199 -13.46 -12.73 -3.91
CA LEU A 199 -14.05 -11.49 -4.44
C LEU A 199 -13.83 -11.34 -5.95
N ILE A 200 -12.86 -12.05 -6.50
CA ILE A 200 -12.63 -12.19 -7.93
C ILE A 200 -12.50 -13.68 -8.29
N THR A 201 -12.80 -14.01 -9.55
CA THR A 201 -12.64 -15.38 -10.06
C THR A 201 -11.18 -15.68 -10.42
N GLN A 202 -10.84 -16.96 -10.55
CA GLN A 202 -9.53 -17.40 -11.05
C GLN A 202 -9.24 -16.81 -12.43
N GLU A 203 -10.26 -16.80 -13.30
CA GLU A 203 -10.13 -16.27 -14.66
C GLU A 203 -9.81 -14.77 -14.65
N GLU A 204 -10.53 -13.99 -13.84
CA GLU A 204 -10.26 -12.55 -13.68
C GLU A 204 -8.85 -12.27 -13.16
N PHE A 205 -8.39 -13.05 -12.19
CA PHE A 205 -7.03 -12.97 -11.68
C PHE A 205 -6.01 -13.26 -12.80
N LEU A 206 -6.15 -14.38 -13.51
CA LEU A 206 -5.22 -14.80 -14.54
C LEU A 206 -5.17 -13.79 -15.71
N MET A 207 -6.31 -13.25 -16.13
CA MET A 207 -6.37 -12.23 -17.19
C MET A 207 -5.63 -10.96 -16.78
N ARG A 208 -5.94 -10.41 -15.60
CA ARG A 208 -5.32 -9.17 -15.08
C ARG A 208 -3.82 -9.36 -14.83
N ARG A 209 -3.43 -10.49 -14.24
CA ARG A 209 -2.02 -10.84 -14.03
C ARG A 209 -1.27 -10.90 -15.35
N LYS A 210 -1.80 -11.64 -16.34
CA LYS A 210 -1.18 -11.81 -17.65
C LYS A 210 -0.99 -10.48 -18.38
N ALA A 211 -1.99 -9.61 -18.35
CA ALA A 211 -1.95 -8.31 -19.01
C ALA A 211 -0.91 -7.35 -18.40
N ASN A 212 -0.53 -7.56 -17.14
CA ASN A 212 0.34 -6.64 -16.40
C ASN A 212 1.67 -7.27 -15.97
N LEU A 213 1.95 -8.51 -16.37
CA LEU A 213 3.11 -9.28 -15.92
C LEU A 213 4.45 -8.59 -16.22
N GLY A 214 4.52 -7.77 -17.28
CA GLY A 214 5.70 -6.97 -17.61
C GLY A 214 6.12 -5.94 -16.56
N ALA A 215 5.26 -5.61 -15.59
CA ALA A 215 5.67 -4.79 -14.45
C ALA A 215 6.62 -5.54 -13.51
N LEU A 216 6.47 -6.87 -13.43
CA LEU A 216 7.34 -7.75 -12.65
C LEU A 216 8.48 -8.32 -13.48
N LEU A 217 8.19 -8.69 -14.74
CA LEU A 217 9.09 -9.42 -15.65
C LEU A 217 9.27 -8.64 -16.97
N PRO A 218 9.92 -7.47 -16.94
CA PRO A 218 9.99 -6.57 -18.09
C PRO A 218 10.76 -7.11 -19.30
N MET A 219 11.65 -8.10 -19.13
CA MET A 219 12.46 -8.63 -20.23
C MET A 219 11.73 -9.65 -21.09
N VAL A 220 10.89 -10.50 -20.49
CA VAL A 220 10.20 -11.60 -21.20
C VAL A 220 8.70 -11.40 -21.37
N SER A 221 8.12 -10.36 -20.75
CA SER A 221 6.68 -10.08 -20.83
C SER A 221 6.40 -8.76 -21.56
N PRO A 222 5.23 -8.62 -22.21
CA PRO A 222 4.84 -7.35 -22.81
C PRO A 222 4.70 -6.25 -21.76
N PRO A 223 4.89 -4.97 -22.13
CA PRO A 223 4.77 -3.86 -21.19
C PRO A 223 3.40 -3.84 -20.51
N ALA A 224 3.41 -3.53 -19.21
CA ALA A 224 2.21 -3.51 -18.39
C ALA A 224 1.42 -2.22 -18.55
N ALA A 225 0.24 -2.13 -17.93
CA ALA A 225 -0.55 -0.90 -17.94
C ALA A 225 0.21 0.29 -17.36
N THR A 226 -0.05 1.48 -17.90
CA THR A 226 0.45 2.74 -17.34
C THR A 226 -0.18 3.00 -15.96
N GLY A 227 0.59 3.55 -15.01
CA GLY A 227 0.08 3.98 -13.71
C GLY A 227 0.07 2.92 -12.61
N LEU A 228 0.65 1.74 -12.85
CA LEU A 228 0.81 0.69 -11.82
C LEU A 228 1.80 1.09 -10.72
N ASP A 229 2.68 2.06 -10.99
CA ASP A 229 3.62 2.70 -10.08
C ASP A 229 2.95 3.60 -9.03
N ARG A 230 1.68 3.96 -9.23
CA ARG A 230 0.92 4.80 -8.30
C ARG A 230 0.54 4.02 -7.04
N PRO A 231 0.44 4.69 -5.88
CA PRO A 231 0.00 4.06 -4.64
C PRO A 231 -1.39 3.44 -4.79
N VAL A 232 -1.60 2.32 -4.10
CA VAL A 232 -2.86 1.58 -4.10
C VAL A 232 -3.40 1.48 -2.67
N PRO A 233 -4.73 1.61 -2.47
CA PRO A 233 -5.33 1.38 -1.17
C PRO A 233 -5.03 -0.04 -0.64
N ALA A 234 -5.10 -0.20 0.68
CA ALA A 234 -4.86 -1.51 1.31
C ALA A 234 -5.92 -2.55 0.90
N LEU A 235 -5.56 -3.83 0.96
CA LEU A 235 -6.46 -4.95 0.65
C LEU A 235 -7.79 -4.87 1.42
N ASP A 236 -7.74 -4.50 2.70
CA ASP A 236 -8.94 -4.42 3.54
C ASP A 236 -9.90 -3.31 3.08
N GLN A 237 -9.38 -2.20 2.56
CA GLN A 237 -10.20 -1.12 2.03
C GLN A 237 -10.88 -1.51 0.70
N ILE A 238 -10.12 -2.16 -0.19
CA ILE A 238 -10.65 -2.60 -1.49
C ILE A 238 -11.67 -3.73 -1.30
N SER A 239 -11.37 -4.70 -0.45
CA SER A 239 -12.30 -5.79 -0.12
C SER A 239 -13.55 -5.29 0.59
N ALA A 240 -13.44 -4.34 1.52
CA ALA A 240 -14.60 -3.71 2.16
C ALA A 240 -15.50 -3.01 1.14
N ARG A 241 -14.92 -2.30 0.16
CA ARG A 241 -15.69 -1.62 -0.91
C ARG A 241 -16.39 -2.63 -1.82
N LEU A 242 -15.70 -3.70 -2.24
CA LEU A 242 -16.29 -4.76 -3.07
C LEU A 242 -17.43 -5.49 -2.36
N ASN A 243 -17.29 -5.76 -1.06
CA ASN A 243 -18.35 -6.35 -0.26
C ASN A 243 -19.54 -5.39 -0.08
N ALA A 244 -19.28 -4.09 0.08
CA ALA A 244 -20.34 -3.10 0.23
C ALA A 244 -21.22 -2.98 -1.02
N ILE A 245 -20.61 -2.97 -2.22
CA ILE A 245 -21.39 -2.95 -3.48
C ILE A 245 -22.17 -4.25 -3.67
N GLY A 246 -21.63 -5.40 -3.25
CA GLY A 246 -22.34 -6.69 -3.26
C GLY A 246 -23.60 -6.65 -2.38
N ARG A 247 -23.48 -6.16 -1.14
CA ARG A 247 -24.65 -5.98 -0.25
C ARG A 247 -25.67 -4.98 -0.81
N ALA A 248 -25.22 -3.90 -1.44
CA ALA A 248 -26.12 -2.94 -2.07
C ALA A 248 -26.92 -3.56 -3.23
N LEU A 249 -26.33 -4.49 -3.99
CA LEU A 249 -27.06 -5.29 -4.98
C LEU A 249 -28.11 -6.20 -4.31
N GLU A 250 -27.75 -6.90 -3.23
CA GLU A 250 -28.66 -7.77 -2.48
C GLU A 250 -29.87 -7.00 -1.91
N MET A 251 -29.63 -5.80 -1.41
CA MET A 251 -30.67 -4.89 -0.90
C MET A 251 -31.46 -4.18 -2.01
N ARG A 252 -31.18 -4.48 -3.29
CA ARG A 252 -31.78 -3.83 -4.47
C ARG A 252 -31.57 -2.31 -4.52
N ALA A 253 -30.54 -1.80 -3.85
CA ALA A 253 -30.12 -0.41 -3.93
C ALA A 253 -29.29 -0.13 -5.20
N LEU A 254 -28.74 -1.19 -5.82
CA LEU A 254 -28.05 -1.15 -7.12
C LEU A 254 -28.69 -2.13 -8.10
N SER A 255 -28.74 -1.74 -9.38
CA SER A 255 -29.05 -2.69 -10.47
C SER A 255 -27.85 -3.61 -10.77
N PRO A 256 -28.06 -4.78 -11.39
CA PRO A 256 -26.97 -5.66 -11.81
C PRO A 256 -25.95 -4.98 -12.73
N ALA A 257 -26.41 -4.10 -13.62
CA ALA A 257 -25.55 -3.33 -14.52
C ALA A 257 -24.66 -2.34 -13.75
N GLN A 258 -25.25 -1.59 -12.80
CA GLN A 258 -24.48 -0.66 -11.95
C GLN A 258 -23.48 -1.39 -11.06
N HIS A 259 -23.88 -2.51 -10.45
CA HIS A 259 -22.96 -3.33 -9.66
C HIS A 259 -21.76 -3.80 -10.51
N THR A 260 -22.03 -4.26 -11.74
CA THR A 260 -20.96 -4.70 -12.65
C THR A 260 -20.02 -3.55 -13.01
N ALA A 261 -20.56 -2.36 -13.31
CA ALA A 261 -19.78 -1.17 -13.66
C ALA A 261 -18.91 -0.66 -12.49
N GLU A 262 -19.47 -0.58 -11.27
CA GLU A 262 -18.73 -0.19 -10.07
C GLU A 262 -17.60 -1.19 -9.76
N ARG A 263 -17.92 -2.49 -9.82
CA ARG A 263 -16.95 -3.56 -9.59
C ARG A 263 -15.83 -3.52 -10.62
N SER A 264 -16.15 -3.41 -11.91
CA SER A 264 -15.14 -3.34 -12.97
C SER A 264 -14.26 -2.10 -12.81
N MET A 265 -14.84 -0.94 -12.47
CA MET A 265 -14.09 0.29 -12.23
C MET A 265 -13.05 0.12 -11.10
N ILE A 266 -13.43 -0.49 -9.98
CA ILE A 266 -12.51 -0.76 -8.86
C ILE A 266 -11.37 -1.69 -9.29
N LEU A 267 -11.71 -2.79 -9.97
CA LEU A 267 -10.72 -3.78 -10.39
C LEU A 267 -9.80 -3.25 -11.51
N ASP A 268 -10.32 -2.42 -12.41
CA ASP A 268 -9.53 -1.80 -13.48
C ASP A 268 -8.60 -0.71 -12.95
N ALA A 269 -9.02 0.03 -11.93
CA ALA A 269 -8.15 0.97 -11.20
C ALA A 269 -7.05 0.25 -10.40
N LEU A 270 -7.31 -0.97 -9.92
CA LEU A 270 -6.32 -1.81 -9.26
C LEU A 270 -5.31 -2.37 -10.28
N MET A 271 -5.80 -3.09 -11.28
CA MET A 271 -4.98 -3.74 -12.30
C MET A 271 -5.86 -4.12 -13.51
N PRO A 272 -5.81 -3.37 -14.63
CA PRO A 272 -6.74 -3.55 -15.75
C PRO A 272 -6.54 -4.89 -16.46
N ALA A 273 -7.65 -5.56 -16.81
CA ALA A 273 -7.60 -6.80 -17.60
C ALA A 273 -7.24 -6.54 -19.07
N ASN A 274 -7.66 -5.38 -19.61
CA ASN A 274 -7.40 -4.95 -20.97
C ASN A 274 -6.92 -3.48 -20.95
N PRO A 275 -5.61 -3.23 -20.78
CA PRO A 275 -5.08 -1.88 -20.69
C PRO A 275 -5.23 -1.13 -22.02
N THR A 276 -5.78 0.08 -21.96
CA THR A 276 -5.86 1.00 -23.11
C THR A 276 -4.55 1.73 -23.38
N SER A 277 -3.68 1.84 -22.37
CA SER A 277 -2.34 2.41 -22.44
C SER A 277 -1.39 1.53 -21.65
N VAL A 278 -0.24 1.21 -22.25
CA VAL A 278 0.85 0.46 -21.63
C VAL A 278 2.07 1.34 -21.44
N SER A 279 2.90 1.02 -20.45
CA SER A 279 4.15 1.70 -20.17
C SER A 279 5.15 1.48 -21.30
N ASN A 280 6.19 2.32 -21.36
CA ASN A 280 7.30 2.06 -22.26
C ASN A 280 8.05 0.77 -21.84
N PRO A 281 8.57 -0.01 -22.79
CA PRO A 281 9.44 -1.14 -22.47
C PRO A 281 10.67 -0.69 -21.67
N VAL A 282 11.00 -1.41 -20.61
CA VAL A 282 12.20 -1.16 -19.82
C VAL A 282 13.42 -1.62 -20.63
N PRO A 283 14.47 -0.80 -20.78
CA PRO A 283 15.68 -1.23 -21.48
C PRO A 283 16.40 -2.34 -20.69
N PRO A 284 17.17 -3.22 -21.37
CA PRO A 284 17.97 -4.24 -20.70
C PRO A 284 18.97 -3.60 -19.71
N PRO A 285 19.24 -4.26 -18.58
CA PRO A 285 20.21 -3.77 -17.60
C PRO A 285 21.60 -3.68 -18.23
N GLN A 286 22.27 -2.54 -18.03
CA GLN A 286 23.58 -2.29 -18.62
C GLN A 286 24.69 -2.56 -17.59
N GLY A 287 25.59 -3.47 -17.93
CA GLY A 287 26.73 -3.83 -17.08
C GLY A 287 26.38 -4.80 -15.94
N LEU A 288 27.43 -5.29 -15.28
CA LEU A 288 27.33 -6.38 -14.31
C LEU A 288 26.55 -5.99 -13.03
N MET A 289 26.67 -4.75 -12.56
CA MET A 289 25.97 -4.29 -11.35
C MET A 289 24.46 -4.21 -11.56
N ALA A 290 24.01 -3.52 -12.62
CA ALA A 290 22.58 -3.39 -12.91
C ALA A 290 21.92 -4.77 -13.17
N ALA A 291 22.65 -5.70 -13.78
CA ALA A 291 22.17 -7.07 -13.96
C ALA A 291 22.07 -7.84 -12.63
N ALA A 292 23.04 -7.68 -11.73
CA ALA A 292 22.99 -8.27 -10.40
C ALA A 292 21.81 -7.74 -9.57
N ASP A 293 21.52 -6.43 -9.66
CA ASP A 293 20.37 -5.82 -8.98
C ASP A 293 19.03 -6.33 -9.55
N ALA A 294 18.94 -6.46 -10.87
CA ALA A 294 17.77 -7.05 -11.53
C ALA A 294 17.52 -8.51 -11.12
N VAL A 295 18.58 -9.33 -11.01
CA VAL A 295 18.48 -10.71 -10.52
C VAL A 295 18.07 -10.75 -9.05
N ARG A 296 18.60 -9.86 -8.21
CA ARG A 296 18.21 -9.77 -6.79
C ARG A 296 16.73 -9.41 -6.64
N ARG A 297 16.22 -8.43 -7.40
CA ARG A 297 14.79 -8.08 -7.47
C ARG A 297 13.96 -9.31 -7.84
N LEU A 298 14.39 -10.07 -8.84
CA LEU A 298 13.71 -11.26 -9.31
C LEU A 298 13.65 -12.38 -8.24
N GLU A 299 14.73 -12.58 -7.48
CA GLU A 299 14.75 -13.51 -6.35
C GLU A 299 13.75 -13.12 -5.26
N MET A 300 13.60 -11.83 -4.98
CA MET A 300 12.59 -11.35 -4.02
C MET A 300 11.16 -11.54 -4.51
N LEU A 301 10.91 -11.28 -5.79
CA LEU A 301 9.59 -11.51 -6.40
C LEU A 301 9.19 -13.00 -6.32
N LYS A 302 10.15 -13.91 -6.52
CA LYS A 302 9.96 -15.35 -6.35
C LYS A 302 9.72 -15.70 -4.88
N ALA A 303 10.52 -15.16 -3.96
CA ALA A 303 10.36 -15.41 -2.51
C ALA A 303 9.03 -14.89 -1.96
N ALA A 304 8.50 -13.81 -2.55
CA ALA A 304 7.18 -13.24 -2.25
C ALA A 304 6.02 -13.96 -2.97
N ASP A 305 6.31 -15.04 -3.71
CA ASP A 305 5.34 -15.85 -4.44
C ASP A 305 4.49 -15.06 -5.46
N LEU A 306 5.11 -14.06 -6.10
CA LEU A 306 4.48 -13.22 -7.12
C LEU A 306 4.73 -13.74 -8.54
N ILE A 307 5.81 -14.49 -8.71
CA ILE A 307 6.24 -15.08 -9.98
C ILE A 307 6.52 -16.58 -9.79
N THR A 308 6.36 -17.34 -10.86
CA THR A 308 6.64 -18.77 -10.85
C THR A 308 8.14 -19.06 -11.03
N SER A 309 8.60 -20.26 -10.70
CA SER A 309 9.98 -20.70 -10.99
C SER A 309 10.29 -20.69 -12.48
N ASP A 310 9.31 -21.03 -13.33
CA ASP A 310 9.48 -20.98 -14.79
C ASP A 310 9.59 -19.54 -15.30
N GLU A 311 8.81 -18.62 -14.72
CA GLU A 311 8.90 -17.19 -15.01
C GLU A 311 10.23 -16.58 -14.54
N TYR A 312 10.65 -16.94 -13.33
CA TYR A 312 11.96 -16.57 -12.77
C TYR A 312 13.10 -17.02 -13.69
N THR A 313 13.12 -18.29 -14.11
CA THR A 313 14.21 -18.82 -14.94
C THR A 313 14.26 -18.15 -16.31
N LYS A 314 13.11 -17.89 -16.93
CA LYS A 314 13.02 -17.18 -18.22
C LYS A 314 13.53 -15.74 -18.13
N GLU A 315 13.05 -14.99 -17.14
CA GLU A 315 13.46 -13.59 -16.95
C GLU A 315 14.95 -13.49 -16.60
N ARG A 316 15.45 -14.36 -15.72
CA ARG A 316 16.88 -14.44 -15.39
C ARG A 316 17.74 -14.72 -16.62
N ALA A 317 17.34 -15.68 -17.45
CA ALA A 317 18.06 -15.98 -18.68
C ALA A 317 18.06 -14.81 -19.67
N ALA A 318 16.98 -14.04 -19.74
CA ALA A 318 16.91 -12.83 -20.57
C ALA A 318 17.83 -11.71 -20.05
N ILE A 319 17.90 -11.52 -18.74
CA ILE A 319 18.84 -10.60 -18.09
C ILE A 319 20.28 -11.02 -18.37
N GLU A 320 20.63 -12.29 -18.16
CA GLU A 320 21.97 -12.82 -18.40
C GLU A 320 22.37 -12.74 -19.88
N GLY A 321 21.43 -13.03 -20.79
CA GLY A 321 21.63 -12.91 -22.23
C GLY A 321 21.93 -11.48 -22.69
N SER A 322 21.39 -10.46 -21.99
CA SER A 322 21.67 -9.05 -22.31
C SER A 322 23.10 -8.60 -21.96
N MET A 323 23.83 -9.39 -21.15
CA MET A 323 25.22 -9.13 -20.79
C MET A 323 26.23 -9.77 -21.75
N GLN A 324 25.80 -10.74 -22.58
CA GLN A 324 26.70 -11.39 -23.52
C GLN A 324 26.95 -10.47 -24.73
N PRO A 325 28.21 -10.21 -25.11
CA PRO A 325 28.49 -9.49 -26.34
C PRO A 325 27.89 -10.27 -27.51
N THR A 326 27.22 -9.55 -28.41
CA THR A 326 26.57 -10.13 -29.59
C THR A 326 27.57 -10.92 -30.41
N ALA A 327 27.51 -12.25 -30.32
CA ALA A 327 28.16 -13.10 -31.31
C ALA A 327 27.53 -12.78 -32.69
N PRO A 328 28.33 -12.67 -33.78
CA PRO A 328 27.78 -12.46 -35.11
C PRO A 328 26.79 -13.57 -35.43
N LYS A 329 25.56 -13.18 -35.77
CA LYS A 329 24.46 -14.09 -36.10
C LYS A 329 24.85 -14.89 -37.35
N ALA A 330 25.28 -16.14 -37.16
CA ALA A 330 25.38 -17.10 -38.25
C ALA A 330 23.96 -17.36 -38.77
N ALA A 331 23.72 -16.96 -40.01
CA ALA A 331 22.54 -17.34 -40.76
C ALA A 331 22.57 -18.86 -41.01
N GLY A 332 21.44 -19.53 -40.78
CA GLY A 332 21.16 -20.84 -41.38
C GLY A 332 20.82 -21.95 -40.39
N ALA A 333 19.52 -22.17 -40.21
CA ALA A 333 18.83 -23.46 -39.96
C ALA A 333 17.41 -23.08 -39.51
N GLY A 334 16.41 -23.06 -40.40
CA GLY A 334 15.80 -24.28 -40.90
C GLY A 334 14.76 -24.74 -39.88
N GLU A 335 13.53 -24.23 -40.00
CA GLU A 335 12.37 -24.71 -39.24
C GLU A 335 12.23 -26.22 -39.39
N MET A 336 12.46 -26.95 -38.30
CA MET A 336 12.01 -28.32 -38.14
C MET A 336 10.86 -28.36 -37.13
N LYS A 337 9.67 -28.51 -37.69
CA LYS A 337 8.43 -28.84 -36.98
C LYS A 337 8.51 -30.29 -36.47
N PRO A 338 8.23 -30.59 -35.19
CA PRO A 338 7.98 -31.97 -34.80
C PRO A 338 6.52 -32.34 -35.11
N LEU A 339 6.35 -33.32 -35.99
CA LEU A 339 5.14 -34.13 -36.07
C LEU A 339 5.01 -35.00 -34.82
N GLY A 340 3.75 -35.27 -34.46
CA GLY A 340 3.37 -35.91 -33.21
C GLY A 340 3.93 -37.30 -32.97
N GLY A 341 4.13 -37.58 -31.68
CA GLY A 341 4.22 -38.93 -31.13
C GLY A 341 3.13 -39.10 -30.08
N THR A 342 2.17 -39.97 -30.39
CA THR A 342 1.24 -40.53 -29.40
C THR A 342 1.99 -41.50 -28.50
N SER A 343 2.05 -41.20 -27.20
CA SER A 343 2.18 -42.25 -26.19
C SER A 343 1.34 -41.88 -24.98
N GLY A 344 0.26 -42.64 -24.77
CA GLY A 344 -0.52 -42.61 -23.55
C GLY A 344 0.35 -42.99 -22.36
N GLY A 345 0.54 -42.03 -21.48
CA GLY A 345 0.92 -42.21 -20.09
C GLY A 345 0.29 -41.04 -19.36
N ALA A 346 -0.71 -41.31 -18.51
CA ALA A 346 -1.26 -40.30 -17.61
C ALA A 346 -0.21 -39.95 -16.55
N THR A 347 0.85 -39.26 -16.95
CA THR A 347 1.69 -38.50 -16.04
C THR A 347 0.85 -37.33 -15.59
N LYS A 348 0.59 -37.24 -14.27
CA LYS A 348 0.03 -36.04 -13.63
C LYS A 348 0.68 -34.84 -14.29
N SER A 349 -0.09 -34.07 -15.06
CA SER A 349 0.39 -32.83 -15.66
C SER A 349 1.05 -32.05 -14.53
N ALA A 350 2.33 -31.73 -14.65
CA ALA A 350 2.99 -30.86 -13.70
C ALA A 350 2.29 -29.51 -13.83
N MET A 351 1.26 -29.29 -13.02
CA MET A 351 0.43 -28.10 -13.07
C MET A 351 1.35 -26.93 -12.71
N SER A 352 1.76 -26.14 -13.69
CA SER A 352 2.58 -24.95 -13.45
C SER A 352 1.70 -23.73 -13.19
N GLY A 353 2.14 -22.84 -12.29
CA GLY A 353 1.48 -21.57 -11.98
C GLY A 353 0.48 -21.59 -10.82
N PHE A 354 -0.32 -20.53 -10.71
CA PHE A 354 -1.29 -20.35 -9.62
C PHE A 354 -2.49 -21.28 -9.78
N GLN A 355 -2.62 -22.24 -8.87
CA GLN A 355 -3.70 -23.22 -8.86
C GLN A 355 -4.62 -23.02 -7.64
N PRO A 356 -5.92 -23.32 -7.77
CA PRO A 356 -6.85 -23.38 -6.65
C PRO A 356 -6.35 -24.33 -5.55
N ALA A 357 -6.57 -23.95 -4.31
CA ALA A 357 -6.03 -24.63 -3.13
C ALA A 357 -6.85 -24.32 -1.87
N LEU A 358 -6.44 -24.93 -0.76
CA LEU A 358 -7.04 -24.79 0.58
C LEU A 358 -6.02 -24.18 1.54
N HIS A 359 -6.35 -23.13 2.25
CA HIS A 359 -5.60 -22.65 3.42
C HIS A 359 -6.11 -23.36 4.66
N LEU A 360 -5.31 -24.26 5.22
CA LEU A 360 -5.73 -25.18 6.28
C LEU A 360 -5.42 -24.69 7.69
N ALA A 361 -4.38 -23.87 7.85
CA ALA A 361 -3.98 -23.26 9.12
C ALA A 361 -2.85 -22.24 8.93
N SER A 362 -2.70 -21.32 9.88
CA SER A 362 -1.57 -20.39 9.97
C SER A 362 -0.79 -20.63 11.26
N PHE A 363 0.54 -20.79 11.16
CA PHE A 363 1.42 -21.08 12.29
C PHE A 363 2.45 -19.97 12.50
N ARG A 364 3.01 -19.85 13.72
CA ARG A 364 4.12 -18.92 13.99
C ARG A 364 5.49 -19.43 13.55
N GLN A 365 5.61 -20.72 13.24
CA GLN A 365 6.86 -21.35 12.83
C GLN A 365 6.63 -22.29 11.65
N GLN A 366 7.55 -22.29 10.69
CA GLN A 366 7.50 -23.17 9.52
C GLN A 366 7.43 -24.65 9.90
N LYS A 367 8.27 -25.10 10.84
CA LYS A 367 8.29 -26.49 11.34
C LYS A 367 6.98 -26.91 12.01
N ALA A 368 6.21 -25.96 12.55
CA ALA A 368 4.88 -26.24 13.08
C ALA A 368 3.85 -26.45 11.95
N ALA A 369 3.98 -25.71 10.84
CA ALA A 369 3.16 -25.90 9.66
C ALA A 369 3.36 -27.28 9.00
N GLU A 370 4.60 -27.75 8.90
CA GLU A 370 4.92 -29.09 8.37
C GLU A 370 4.34 -30.21 9.25
N ARG A 371 4.46 -30.08 10.59
CA ARG A 371 3.81 -31.01 11.52
C ARG A 371 2.29 -30.98 11.42
N GLY A 372 1.72 -29.77 11.28
CA GLY A 372 0.29 -29.57 11.05
C GLY A 372 -0.21 -30.30 9.81
N TRP A 373 0.57 -30.31 8.72
CA TRP A 373 0.21 -31.09 7.53
C TRP A 373 0.16 -32.60 7.81
N ALA A 374 1.17 -33.14 8.50
CA ALA A 374 1.22 -34.56 8.84
C ALA A 374 0.04 -34.99 9.73
N GLU A 375 -0.44 -34.10 10.62
CA GLU A 375 -1.61 -34.36 11.45
C GLU A 375 -2.92 -34.26 10.65
N LEU A 376 -3.09 -33.19 9.87
CA LEU A 376 -4.31 -32.95 9.10
C LEU A 376 -4.51 -33.99 7.99
N SER A 377 -3.45 -34.37 7.28
CA SER A 377 -3.50 -35.40 6.24
C SER A 377 -3.91 -36.77 6.80
N LYS A 378 -3.46 -37.12 8.01
CA LYS A 378 -3.89 -38.33 8.72
C LYS A 378 -5.34 -38.26 9.20
N ARG A 379 -5.77 -37.08 9.65
CA ARG A 379 -7.13 -36.86 10.18
C ARG A 379 -8.19 -36.78 9.09
N PHE A 380 -7.84 -36.29 7.90
CA PHE A 380 -8.74 -36.08 6.77
C PHE A 380 -8.23 -36.74 5.48
N PRO A 381 -7.97 -38.07 5.47
CA PRO A 381 -7.36 -38.74 4.33
C PRO A 381 -8.25 -38.69 3.08
N SER A 382 -9.57 -38.71 3.25
CA SER A 382 -10.53 -38.58 2.15
C SER A 382 -10.52 -37.21 1.46
N GLN A 383 -10.15 -36.14 2.17
CA GLN A 383 -10.12 -34.78 1.62
C GLN A 383 -8.73 -34.37 1.15
N LEU A 384 -7.68 -34.80 1.87
CA LEU A 384 -6.32 -34.30 1.69
C LEU A 384 -5.36 -35.33 1.06
N GLY A 385 -5.70 -36.61 0.99
CA GLY A 385 -4.78 -37.68 0.60
C GLY A 385 -4.23 -37.60 -0.83
N GLY A 386 -4.87 -36.85 -1.72
CA GLY A 386 -4.42 -36.61 -3.09
C GLY A 386 -3.73 -35.25 -3.31
N LEU A 387 -3.65 -34.41 -2.28
CA LEU A 387 -3.13 -33.04 -2.37
C LEU A 387 -1.69 -32.97 -1.86
N GLU A 388 -0.91 -32.07 -2.46
CA GLU A 388 0.39 -31.64 -1.98
C GLU A 388 0.23 -30.39 -1.12
N HIS A 389 1.15 -30.19 -0.17
CA HIS A 389 1.14 -29.01 0.70
C HIS A 389 2.29 -28.05 0.40
N ARG A 390 2.06 -26.76 0.63
CA ARG A 390 3.09 -25.72 0.67
C ARG A 390 2.91 -24.85 1.90
N VAL A 391 4.02 -24.29 2.39
CA VAL A 391 4.03 -23.35 3.51
C VAL A 391 4.46 -21.98 2.99
N GLU A 392 3.54 -21.02 3.03
CA GLU A 392 3.78 -19.64 2.58
C GLU A 392 4.04 -18.73 3.79
N ARG A 393 5.17 -18.02 3.80
CA ARG A 393 5.47 -17.01 4.81
C ARG A 393 4.73 -15.71 4.48
N VAL A 394 3.87 -15.25 5.36
CA VAL A 394 3.09 -14.01 5.21
C VAL A 394 3.35 -13.11 6.42
N ASP A 395 3.72 -11.86 6.15
CA ASP A 395 3.80 -10.82 7.18
C ASP A 395 2.46 -10.09 7.25
N LEU A 396 1.80 -10.16 8.41
CA LEU A 396 0.50 -9.51 8.65
C LEU A 396 0.64 -8.14 9.31
N GLY A 397 1.84 -7.55 9.30
CA GLY A 397 2.12 -6.24 9.86
C GLY A 397 2.37 -6.26 11.36
N ASN A 398 2.67 -5.10 11.92
CA ASN A 398 3.25 -4.94 13.26
C ASN A 398 2.38 -5.49 14.40
N SER A 399 1.06 -5.57 14.23
CA SER A 399 0.13 -6.06 15.26
C SER A 399 -0.01 -7.60 15.31
N LYS A 400 0.22 -8.29 14.20
CA LYS A 400 0.02 -9.75 14.08
C LYS A 400 1.35 -10.49 13.88
N GLY A 401 2.31 -9.85 13.22
CA GLY A 401 3.62 -10.38 12.90
C GLY A 401 3.61 -11.43 11.79
N VAL A 402 4.69 -12.20 11.71
CA VAL A 402 4.92 -13.18 10.66
C VAL A 402 4.19 -14.49 10.97
N PHE A 403 3.46 -15.00 9.97
CA PHE A 403 2.81 -16.30 9.98
C PHE A 403 3.25 -17.16 8.81
N TYR A 404 3.12 -18.47 8.98
CA TYR A 404 3.38 -19.52 8.00
C TYR A 404 2.05 -20.18 7.67
N ARG A 405 1.48 -19.84 6.52
CA ARG A 405 0.20 -20.37 6.04
C ARG A 405 0.43 -21.74 5.42
N LEU A 406 -0.16 -22.77 6.01
CA LEU A 406 -0.22 -24.12 5.45
C LEU A 406 -1.32 -24.16 4.40
N LYS A 407 -0.94 -24.37 3.14
CA LYS A 407 -1.86 -24.50 2.02
C LYS A 407 -1.77 -25.91 1.41
N ALA A 408 -2.87 -26.45 0.89
CA ALA A 408 -2.92 -27.74 0.20
C ALA A 408 -3.65 -27.65 -1.16
N GLY A 409 -3.10 -28.28 -2.19
CA GLY A 409 -3.62 -28.29 -3.56
C GLY A 409 -2.80 -29.24 -4.47
N PRO A 410 -2.89 -29.16 -5.80
CA PRO A 410 -3.83 -28.32 -6.55
C PRO A 410 -5.24 -28.91 -6.54
N LEU A 411 -6.24 -28.04 -6.65
CA LEU A 411 -7.63 -28.38 -6.90
C LEU A 411 -8.03 -27.99 -8.32
N PRO A 412 -9.04 -28.65 -8.91
CA PRO A 412 -9.41 -28.42 -10.31
C PRO A 412 -9.94 -27.00 -10.56
N ASP A 413 -10.69 -26.44 -9.60
CA ASP A 413 -11.27 -25.10 -9.70
C ASP A 413 -11.59 -24.51 -8.31
N ASN A 414 -12.05 -23.25 -8.28
CA ASN A 414 -12.44 -22.56 -7.06
C ASN A 414 -13.71 -23.12 -6.40
N ALA A 415 -14.60 -23.76 -7.16
CA ALA A 415 -15.81 -24.37 -6.61
C ALA A 415 -15.44 -25.62 -5.80
N ALA A 416 -14.55 -26.47 -6.32
CA ALA A 416 -13.97 -27.59 -5.61
C ALA A 416 -13.24 -27.17 -4.34
N ALA A 417 -12.54 -26.03 -4.34
CA ALA A 417 -11.93 -25.46 -3.13
C ALA A 417 -12.97 -25.04 -2.08
N LYS A 418 -14.05 -24.37 -2.51
CA LYS A 418 -15.16 -23.99 -1.63
C LYS A 418 -15.85 -25.21 -1.03
N ASP A 419 -16.19 -26.20 -1.84
CA ASP A 419 -16.88 -27.42 -1.42
C ASP A 419 -16.02 -28.22 -0.43
N MET A 420 -14.73 -28.40 -0.74
CA MET A 420 -13.79 -29.09 0.14
C MET A 420 -13.62 -28.36 1.48
N CYS A 421 -13.52 -27.03 1.48
CA CYS A 421 -13.52 -26.26 2.71
C CYS A 421 -14.83 -26.38 3.49
N GLY A 422 -15.98 -26.45 2.82
CA GLY A 422 -17.27 -26.73 3.46
C GLY A 422 -17.26 -28.06 4.21
N GLN A 423 -16.71 -29.11 3.61
CA GLN A 423 -16.59 -30.44 4.24
C GLN A 423 -15.63 -30.44 5.46
N LEU A 424 -14.53 -29.69 5.38
CA LEU A 424 -13.59 -29.56 6.50
C LEU A 424 -14.19 -28.74 7.65
N LYS A 425 -14.85 -27.61 7.35
CA LYS A 425 -15.56 -26.78 8.33
C LYS A 425 -16.66 -27.55 9.05
N ALA A 426 -17.40 -28.41 8.35
CA ALA A 426 -18.41 -29.28 8.95
C ALA A 426 -17.82 -30.24 10.00
N LYS A 427 -16.53 -30.60 9.86
CA LYS A 427 -15.76 -31.39 10.84
C LYS A 427 -14.99 -30.53 11.86
N ARG A 428 -15.35 -29.25 11.99
CA ARG A 428 -14.70 -28.23 12.84
C ARG A 428 -13.22 -28.01 12.52
N GLN A 429 -12.79 -28.29 11.29
CA GLN A 429 -11.47 -27.95 10.81
C GLN A 429 -11.52 -26.60 10.08
N TYR A 430 -10.63 -25.68 10.46
CA TYR A 430 -10.46 -24.44 9.71
C TYR A 430 -10.02 -24.74 8.28
N CYS A 431 -10.62 -24.01 7.33
CA CYS A 431 -10.26 -24.04 5.93
C CYS A 431 -10.71 -22.74 5.28
N GLU A 432 -9.90 -22.12 4.42
CA GLU A 432 -10.37 -21.09 3.51
C GLU A 432 -9.91 -21.41 2.08
N PRO A 433 -10.73 -21.22 1.04
CA PRO A 433 -10.27 -21.32 -0.34
C PRO A 433 -9.13 -20.34 -0.58
N THR A 434 -8.13 -20.73 -1.36
CA THR A 434 -6.97 -19.90 -1.67
C THR A 434 -6.34 -20.37 -2.98
N THR A 435 -5.20 -19.79 -3.35
CA THR A 435 -4.32 -20.29 -4.40
C THR A 435 -2.93 -20.64 -3.90
N ILE A 436 -2.35 -21.67 -4.52
CA ILE A 436 -0.94 -22.06 -4.39
C ILE A 436 -0.27 -21.89 -5.74
N ASN A 437 0.92 -21.31 -5.74
CA ASN A 437 1.79 -21.36 -6.89
C ASN A 437 2.54 -22.69 -6.94
N PHE A 438 2.19 -23.54 -7.90
CA PHE A 438 2.95 -24.74 -8.23
C PHE A 438 3.98 -24.38 -9.28
N GLY A 439 5.16 -24.01 -8.82
CA GLY A 439 6.26 -23.57 -9.68
C GLY A 439 7.00 -22.45 -9.02
#